data_AF-A0A1D7QBQ6-F1
#
_entry.id   AF-A0A1D7QBQ6-F1
#
_cell.length_a   1.000
_cell.length_b   1.000
_cell.length_c   1.000
_cell.angle_alpha   90.00
_cell.angle_beta   90.00
_cell.angle_gamma   90.00
#
_symmetry.space_group_name_H-M   'P 1'
#
loop_
_entity.id
_entity.type
_entity.pdbx_description
1 polymer ?
#
loop_
_entity_poly.entity_id
_entity_poly.type
_entity_poly.pdbx_seq_one_letter_code
_entity_poly.pdbx_strand_id
1 'polypeptide(L)'
;MMKRIILIVLLFTGFAVKAQHNPDDQILSDNWDVVGGVDFKIVKDSEMYAVYTPEIKKHANKPFELEGYIVPIKDGMKQTKFMLSTLPINQCFYCGKNGVPIMVLVEMAEPIKFTYKTIVVKGTLKLNPGNAMDNPPISLVNAKSI
;
A
#
# COMPACT_ATOMS: atom_id res chain seq x y z
N MET A 1 14.18 -4.46 -51.52
CA MET A 1 15.25 -4.05 -50.59
C MET A 1 14.77 -3.18 -49.43
N MET A 2 13.83 -2.25 -49.62
CA MET A 2 13.37 -1.32 -48.57
C MET A 2 12.64 -1.98 -47.38
N LYS A 3 11.95 -3.10 -47.57
CA LYS A 3 11.29 -3.87 -46.49
C LYS A 3 12.25 -4.53 -45.49
N ARG A 4 13.48 -4.87 -45.91
CA ARG A 4 14.50 -5.49 -45.03
C ARG A 4 15.17 -4.46 -44.12
N ILE A 5 15.20 -3.19 -44.53
CA ILE A 5 15.81 -2.10 -43.76
C ILE A 5 14.89 -1.67 -42.60
N ILE A 6 13.56 -1.68 -42.81
CA ILE A 6 12.57 -1.35 -41.77
C ILE A 6 12.62 -2.35 -40.59
N LEU A 7 12.91 -3.63 -40.87
CA LEU A 7 13.03 -4.68 -39.84
C LEU A 7 14.27 -4.51 -38.95
N ILE A 8 15.35 -3.91 -39.46
CA ILE A 8 16.61 -3.72 -38.71
C ILE A 8 16.50 -2.51 -37.78
N VAL A 9 15.75 -1.46 -38.18
CA VAL A 9 15.52 -0.28 -37.33
C VAL A 9 14.60 -0.60 -36.13
N LEU A 10 13.65 -1.51 -36.31
CA LEU A 10 12.77 -1.99 -35.22
C LEU A 10 13.47 -2.92 -34.21
N LEU A 11 14.60 -3.52 -34.57
CA LEU A 11 15.38 -4.40 -33.69
C LEU A 11 16.35 -3.65 -32.74
N PHE A 12 16.64 -2.37 -33.01
CA PHE A 12 17.59 -1.58 -32.21
C PHE A 12 16.95 -0.66 -31.16
N THR A 13 15.62 -0.57 -31.10
CA THR A 13 14.91 0.24 -30.08
C THR A 13 14.59 -0.52 -28.78
N GLY A 14 15.03 -1.78 -28.64
CA GLY A 14 14.71 -2.65 -27.50
C GLY A 14 15.58 -2.46 -26.25
N PHE A 15 16.64 -1.66 -26.29
CA PHE A 15 17.61 -1.55 -25.18
C PHE A 15 17.50 -0.22 -24.42
N ALA A 16 16.41 -0.02 -23.66
CA ALA A 16 16.39 0.80 -22.43
C ALA A 16 14.97 0.95 -21.85
N VAL A 17 14.21 -0.14 -21.70
CA VAL A 17 13.08 -0.08 -20.76
C VAL A 17 13.65 -0.29 -19.36
N LYS A 18 14.09 0.80 -18.70
CA LYS A 18 14.27 0.74 -17.25
C LYS A 18 12.89 0.59 -16.63
N ALA A 19 12.68 -0.53 -15.94
CA ALA A 19 11.53 -0.69 -15.06
C ALA A 19 11.43 0.53 -14.12
N GLN A 20 10.26 1.14 -14.05
CA GLN A 20 9.99 2.36 -13.27
C GLN A 20 9.89 2.07 -11.77
N HIS A 21 10.95 1.51 -11.17
CA HIS A 21 11.07 1.48 -9.73
C HIS A 21 11.91 2.67 -9.29
N ASN A 22 11.25 3.65 -8.67
CA ASN A 22 11.91 4.79 -8.06
C ASN A 22 11.56 4.80 -6.56
N PRO A 23 12.52 4.50 -5.67
CA PRO A 23 12.30 4.54 -4.22
C PRO A 23 11.81 5.89 -3.72
N ASP A 24 12.13 6.98 -4.42
CA ASP A 24 11.67 8.34 -4.08
C ASP A 24 10.15 8.54 -4.26
N ASP A 25 9.46 7.59 -4.90
CA ASP A 25 8.00 7.64 -5.06
C ASP A 25 7.24 7.19 -3.79
N GLN A 26 7.97 6.83 -2.72
CA GLN A 26 7.37 6.48 -1.43
C GLN A 26 6.84 7.73 -0.73
N ILE A 27 5.56 7.67 -0.33
CA ILE A 27 4.96 8.70 0.52
C ILE A 27 5.59 8.62 1.91
N LEU A 28 6.17 9.75 2.35
CA LEU A 28 6.72 9.94 3.68
C LEU A 28 5.84 10.94 4.43
N SER A 29 5.41 10.58 5.64
CA SER A 29 4.68 11.48 6.54
C SER A 29 4.78 11.01 7.98
N ASP A 30 4.59 11.92 8.93
CA ASP A 30 4.60 11.60 10.37
C ASP A 30 3.60 10.47 10.70
N ASN A 31 2.42 10.46 10.07
CA ASN A 31 1.43 9.42 10.29
C ASN A 31 1.89 8.06 9.71
N TRP A 32 2.60 8.06 8.58
CA TRP A 32 3.22 6.83 8.07
C TRP A 32 4.40 6.36 8.92
N ASP A 33 5.14 7.26 9.57
CA ASP A 33 6.17 6.87 10.54
C ASP A 33 5.56 6.18 11.77
N VAL A 34 4.41 6.67 12.25
CA VAL A 34 3.65 6.02 13.34
C VAL A 34 3.21 4.60 12.95
N VAL A 35 2.69 4.42 11.73
CA VAL A 35 2.25 3.12 11.22
C VAL A 35 3.44 2.21 10.95
N GLY A 36 4.50 2.74 10.33
CA GLY A 36 5.74 2.03 9.98
C GLY A 36 6.55 1.57 11.19
N GLY A 37 6.33 2.17 12.36
CA GLY A 37 6.94 1.72 13.62
C GLY A 37 6.39 0.40 14.17
N VAL A 38 5.32 -0.17 13.59
CA VAL A 38 4.77 -1.46 14.02
C VAL A 38 5.68 -2.61 13.60
N ASP A 39 6.15 -3.37 14.60
CA ASP A 39 7.00 -4.54 14.40
C ASP A 39 6.17 -5.84 14.40
N PHE A 40 6.76 -6.96 14.01
CA PHE A 40 6.09 -8.26 13.94
C PHE A 40 6.88 -9.35 14.63
N LYS A 41 6.20 -10.12 15.46
CA LYS A 41 6.77 -11.30 16.11
C LYS A 41 6.17 -12.57 15.52
N ILE A 42 7.03 -13.41 14.95
CA ILE A 42 6.66 -14.78 14.55
C ILE A 42 6.67 -15.65 15.81
N VAL A 43 5.54 -16.29 16.09
CA VAL A 43 5.38 -17.21 17.23
C VAL A 43 5.44 -18.66 16.75
N LYS A 44 4.86 -18.94 15.58
CA LYS A 44 4.93 -20.22 14.85
C LYS A 44 4.90 -19.93 13.35
N ASP A 45 5.16 -20.92 12.52
CA ASP A 45 5.17 -20.78 11.05
C ASP A 45 3.85 -20.21 10.49
N SER A 46 2.72 -20.44 11.17
CA SER A 46 1.40 -19.92 10.80
C SER A 46 0.89 -18.80 11.69
N GLU A 47 1.68 -18.32 12.65
CA GLU A 47 1.26 -17.33 13.65
C GLU A 47 2.27 -16.18 13.73
N MET A 48 1.83 -15.00 13.27
CA MET A 48 2.56 -13.75 13.37
C MET A 48 1.69 -12.72 14.07
N TYR A 49 2.24 -11.99 15.05
CA TYR A 49 1.49 -10.97 15.78
C TYR A 49 2.19 -9.62 15.69
N ALA A 50 1.41 -8.57 15.48
CA ALA A 50 1.91 -7.20 15.46
C ALA A 50 2.26 -6.72 16.88
N VAL A 51 3.41 -6.07 17.00
CA VAL A 51 3.92 -5.44 18.21
C VAL A 51 3.73 -3.94 18.07
N TYR A 52 2.64 -3.44 18.65
CA TYR A 52 2.27 -2.03 18.59
C TYR A 52 3.11 -1.18 19.54
N THR A 53 3.77 -0.14 19.00
CA THR A 53 4.50 0.86 19.78
C THR A 53 3.58 1.68 20.68
N PRO A 54 4.11 2.33 21.74
CA PRO A 54 3.34 3.28 22.52
C PRO A 54 2.73 4.40 21.67
N GLU A 55 3.42 4.80 20.58
CA GLU A 55 2.99 5.90 19.72
C GLU A 55 1.68 5.56 19.00
N ILE A 56 1.63 4.48 18.21
CA ILE A 56 0.41 4.11 17.48
C ILE A 56 -0.76 3.80 18.42
N LYS A 57 -0.48 3.28 19.62
CA LYS A 57 -1.50 3.06 20.65
C LYS A 57 -2.19 4.34 21.11
N LYS A 58 -1.51 5.51 21.08
CA LYS A 58 -2.14 6.80 21.41
C LYS A 58 -3.23 7.18 20.41
N HIS A 59 -3.15 6.69 19.17
CA HIS A 59 -4.10 6.94 18.09
C HIS A 59 -5.18 5.86 17.96
N ALA A 60 -5.08 4.76 18.70
CA ALA A 60 -6.07 3.68 18.66
C ALA A 60 -7.47 4.20 19.02
N ASN A 61 -8.46 3.82 18.21
CA ASN A 61 -9.86 4.25 18.30
C ASN A 61 -10.09 5.76 18.14
N LYS A 62 -9.14 6.50 17.56
CA LYS A 62 -9.27 7.94 17.27
C LYS A 62 -9.27 8.20 15.76
N PRO A 63 -9.71 9.41 15.33
CA PRO A 63 -9.53 9.85 13.95
C PRO A 63 -8.06 9.82 13.55
N PHE A 64 -7.76 9.21 12.41
CA PHE A 64 -6.42 9.10 11.86
C PHE A 64 -6.48 9.24 10.34
N GLU A 65 -5.46 9.89 9.78
CA GLU A 65 -5.43 10.34 8.40
C GLU A 65 -4.20 9.76 7.70
N LEU A 66 -4.40 9.22 6.49
CA LEU A 66 -3.33 8.68 5.67
C LEU A 66 -3.53 9.10 4.23
N GLU A 67 -2.45 9.53 3.59
CA GLU A 67 -2.35 9.63 2.14
C GLU A 67 -1.77 8.32 1.59
N GLY A 68 -2.32 7.78 0.51
CA GLY A 68 -1.75 6.58 -0.09
C GLY A 68 -2.38 6.16 -1.40
N TYR A 69 -1.85 5.08 -1.95
CA TYR A 69 -2.35 4.44 -3.17
C TYR A 69 -3.34 3.33 -2.84
N ILE A 70 -4.42 3.26 -3.60
CA ILE A 70 -5.40 2.17 -3.50
C ILE A 70 -4.79 0.90 -4.09
N VAL A 71 -4.67 -0.15 -3.27
CA VAL A 71 -4.42 -1.52 -3.69
C VAL A 71 -5.73 -2.30 -3.54
N PRO A 72 -6.47 -2.52 -4.64
CA PRO A 72 -7.79 -3.13 -4.59
C PRO A 72 -7.70 -4.59 -4.16
N ILE A 73 -8.59 -5.00 -3.25
CA ILE A 73 -8.74 -6.41 -2.84
C ILE A 73 -9.65 -7.17 -3.79
N LYS A 74 -10.60 -6.46 -4.41
CA LYS A 74 -11.53 -6.98 -5.41
C LYS A 74 -11.53 -6.07 -6.63
N ASP A 75 -11.71 -6.69 -7.78
CA ASP A 75 -11.89 -5.96 -9.04
C ASP A 75 -13.15 -5.09 -8.99
N GLY A 76 -13.03 -3.87 -9.51
CA GLY A 76 -14.15 -2.95 -9.59
C GLY A 76 -13.71 -1.48 -9.60
N MET A 77 -14.51 -0.63 -10.25
CA MET A 77 -14.24 0.81 -10.28
C MET A 77 -14.69 1.53 -9.01
N LYS A 78 -15.56 0.91 -8.20
CA LYS A 78 -16.01 1.43 -6.92
C LYS A 78 -15.45 0.58 -5.79
N GLN A 79 -14.69 1.19 -4.90
CA GLN A 79 -13.95 0.54 -3.84
C GLN A 79 -14.54 0.94 -2.48
N THR A 80 -14.90 -0.05 -1.67
CA THR A 80 -15.32 0.14 -0.27
C THR A 80 -14.36 -0.49 0.72
N LYS A 81 -13.52 -1.44 0.25
CA LYS A 81 -12.52 -2.13 1.06
C LYS A 81 -11.27 -2.39 0.22
N PHE A 82 -10.14 -1.85 0.65
CA PHE A 82 -8.86 -1.94 -0.08
C PHE A 82 -7.68 -1.82 0.90
N MET A 83 -6.48 -2.20 0.44
CA MET A 83 -5.25 -1.92 1.16
C MET A 83 -4.71 -0.55 0.71
N LEU A 84 -4.22 0.25 1.64
CA LEU A 84 -3.59 1.53 1.38
C LEU A 84 -2.07 1.36 1.52
N SER A 85 -1.33 1.84 0.52
CA SER A 85 0.12 1.69 0.39
C SER A 85 0.81 3.05 0.26
N THR A 86 2.02 3.17 0.78
CA THR A 86 2.91 4.33 0.57
C THR A 86 3.52 4.35 -0.83
N LEU A 87 3.47 3.24 -1.56
CA LEU A 87 4.02 3.09 -2.91
C LEU A 87 2.92 2.79 -3.94
N PRO A 88 3.07 3.26 -5.18
CA PRO A 88 2.15 2.93 -6.26
C PRO A 88 2.06 1.42 -6.49
N ILE A 89 0.86 0.93 -6.84
CA ILE A 89 0.60 -0.51 -7.04
C ILE A 89 1.51 -1.16 -8.09
N ASN A 90 1.92 -0.41 -9.13
CA ASN A 90 2.82 -0.90 -10.18
C ASN A 90 4.26 -1.11 -9.67
N GLN A 91 4.60 -0.65 -8.47
CA GLN A 91 5.90 -0.84 -7.83
C GLN A 91 5.92 -1.92 -6.76
N CYS A 92 4.76 -2.51 -6.40
CA CYS A 92 4.69 -3.56 -5.38
C CYS A 92 5.60 -4.77 -5.68
N PHE A 93 5.80 -5.12 -6.95
CA PHE A 93 6.69 -6.20 -7.38
C PHE A 93 8.16 -6.01 -6.93
N TYR A 94 8.58 -4.76 -6.67
CA TYR A 94 9.97 -4.43 -6.32
C TYR A 94 10.21 -4.32 -4.81
N CYS A 95 9.15 -4.38 -3.98
CA CYS A 95 9.25 -4.19 -2.53
C CYS A 95 10.08 -5.27 -1.81
N GLY A 96 10.37 -6.41 -2.45
CA GLY A 96 11.16 -7.51 -1.86
C GLY A 96 12.63 -7.19 -1.56
N LYS A 97 13.19 -6.08 -2.07
CA LYS A 97 14.59 -5.69 -1.83
C LYS A 97 14.80 -4.79 -0.60
N ASN A 98 13.82 -3.96 -0.26
CA ASN A 98 13.92 -2.94 0.79
C ASN A 98 12.93 -3.15 1.95
N GLY A 99 12.26 -4.32 1.97
CA GLY A 99 11.13 -4.59 2.85
C GLY A 99 9.82 -4.09 2.23
N VAL A 100 8.77 -4.88 2.36
CA VAL A 100 7.43 -4.44 1.96
C VAL A 100 6.94 -3.45 3.02
N PRO A 101 6.65 -2.20 2.67
CA PRO A 101 6.09 -1.26 3.62
C PRO A 101 4.75 -1.81 4.14
N ILE A 102 4.49 -1.59 5.42
CA ILE A 102 3.23 -1.99 6.04
C ILE A 102 2.07 -1.35 5.30
N MET A 103 1.06 -2.16 4.96
CA MET A 103 -0.17 -1.69 4.34
C MET A 103 -1.28 -1.59 5.38
N VAL A 104 -2.16 -0.62 5.21
CA VAL A 104 -3.30 -0.39 6.10
C VAL A 104 -4.59 -0.81 5.39
N LEU A 105 -5.41 -1.63 6.04
CA LEU A 105 -6.73 -1.95 5.51
C LEU A 105 -7.66 -0.75 5.66
N VAL A 106 -8.29 -0.30 4.60
CA VAL A 106 -9.27 0.80 4.65
C VAL A 106 -10.66 0.25 4.37
N GLU A 107 -11.60 0.56 5.25
CA GLU A 107 -13.03 0.29 5.10
C GLU A 107 -13.77 1.62 5.02
N MET A 108 -14.22 1.97 3.82
CA MET A 108 -14.88 3.23 3.53
C MET A 108 -16.32 3.25 4.02
N ALA A 109 -16.76 4.39 4.54
CA ALA A 109 -18.17 4.65 4.83
C ALA A 109 -19.01 4.73 3.54
N GLU A 110 -18.42 5.24 2.45
CA GLU A 110 -19.06 5.37 1.14
C GLU A 110 -18.10 4.90 0.03
N PRO A 111 -18.60 4.27 -1.06
CA PRO A 111 -17.74 3.81 -2.14
C PRO A 111 -17.00 4.96 -2.83
N ILE A 112 -15.69 4.80 -3.05
CA ILE A 112 -14.87 5.74 -3.82
C ILE A 112 -14.48 5.17 -5.17
N LYS A 113 -14.21 6.05 -6.15
CA LYS A 113 -13.72 5.63 -7.46
C LYS A 113 -12.26 5.20 -7.35
N PHE A 114 -11.92 4.06 -7.95
CA PHE A 114 -10.53 3.65 -8.10
C PHE A 114 -9.72 4.69 -8.89
N THR A 115 -8.49 4.92 -8.46
CA THR A 115 -7.52 5.82 -9.10
C THR A 115 -6.10 5.29 -8.89
N TYR A 116 -5.22 5.54 -9.85
CA TYR A 116 -3.79 5.31 -9.73
C TYR A 116 -3.04 6.44 -9.02
N LYS A 117 -3.72 7.58 -8.80
CA LYS A 117 -3.20 8.69 -7.99
C LYS A 117 -3.37 8.40 -6.50
N THR A 118 -2.66 9.13 -5.67
CA THR A 118 -2.87 9.10 -4.23
C THR A 118 -4.26 9.59 -3.86
N ILE A 119 -4.76 9.10 -2.73
CA ILE A 119 -5.97 9.59 -2.06
C ILE A 119 -5.60 9.92 -0.62
N VAL A 120 -6.31 10.88 -0.02
CA VAL A 120 -6.26 11.12 1.42
C VAL A 120 -7.53 10.56 2.04
N VAL A 121 -7.37 9.71 3.04
CA VAL A 121 -8.50 9.11 3.77
C VAL A 121 -8.38 9.40 5.25
N LYS A 122 -9.52 9.70 5.87
CA LYS A 122 -9.64 9.87 7.32
C LYS A 122 -10.67 8.90 7.86
N GLY A 123 -10.27 8.09 8.84
CA GLY A 123 -11.13 7.08 9.46
C GLY A 123 -10.78 6.89 10.94
N THR A 124 -11.36 5.87 11.56
CA THR A 124 -11.01 5.47 12.93
C THR A 124 -9.91 4.42 12.88
N LEU A 125 -8.76 4.68 13.52
CA LEU A 125 -7.66 3.73 13.59
C LEU A 125 -8.01 2.54 14.49
N LYS A 126 -7.89 1.32 13.96
CA LYS A 126 -8.06 0.07 14.69
C LYS A 126 -6.78 -0.73 14.63
N LEU A 127 -6.41 -1.31 15.76
CA LEU A 127 -5.26 -2.18 15.94
C LEU A 127 -5.78 -3.58 16.28
N ASN A 128 -5.46 -4.56 15.46
CA ASN A 128 -5.92 -5.93 15.60
C ASN A 128 -4.88 -6.76 16.39
N PRO A 129 -5.22 -7.30 17.57
CA PRO A 129 -4.29 -8.14 18.34
C PRO A 129 -4.19 -9.59 17.83
N GLY A 130 -4.99 -9.97 16.82
CA GLY A 130 -5.00 -11.31 16.26
C GLY A 130 -3.80 -11.64 15.37
N ASN A 131 -3.85 -12.84 14.77
CA ASN A 131 -2.84 -13.31 13.83
C ASN A 131 -2.82 -12.43 12.57
N ALA A 132 -1.70 -11.75 12.36
CA ALA A 132 -1.46 -10.85 11.23
C ALA A 132 -1.41 -11.57 9.87
N MET A 133 -1.26 -12.90 9.87
CA MET A 133 -1.36 -13.71 8.65
C MET A 133 -2.81 -13.90 8.19
N ASP A 134 -3.77 -13.88 9.13
CA ASP A 134 -5.19 -14.06 8.82
C ASP A 134 -5.89 -12.73 8.55
N ASN A 135 -5.47 -11.67 9.26
CA ASN A 135 -6.11 -10.36 9.21
C ASN A 135 -5.08 -9.24 9.22
N PRO A 136 -5.30 -8.15 8.46
CA PRO A 136 -4.44 -6.97 8.55
C PRO A 136 -4.38 -6.45 10.00
N PRO A 137 -3.17 -6.14 10.51
CA PRO A 137 -2.98 -5.66 11.88
C PRO A 137 -3.54 -4.24 12.09
N ILE A 138 -3.53 -3.41 11.05
CA ILE A 138 -3.94 -2.01 11.12
C ILE A 138 -5.06 -1.76 10.12
N SER A 139 -6.12 -1.10 10.57
CA SER A 139 -7.18 -0.64 9.69
C SER A 139 -7.69 0.76 10.01
N LEU A 140 -8.21 1.44 8.99
CA LEU A 140 -9.05 2.63 9.11
C LEU A 140 -10.49 2.24 8.77
N VAL A 141 -11.36 2.28 9.78
CA VAL A 141 -12.79 1.95 9.61
C VAL A 141 -13.65 3.21 9.55
N ASN A 142 -14.79 3.12 8.88
CA ASN A 142 -15.68 4.26 8.59
C ASN A 142 -14.95 5.42 7.91
N ALA A 143 -14.01 5.09 7.02
CA ALA A 143 -13.15 6.06 6.38
C ALA A 143 -13.90 6.91 5.35
N LYS A 144 -13.50 8.17 5.20
CA LYS A 144 -13.98 9.10 4.18
C LYS A 144 -12.78 9.67 3.43
N SER A 145 -12.93 9.84 2.11
CA SER A 145 -11.97 10.60 1.33
C SER A 145 -12.12 12.08 1.69
N ILE A 146 -11.00 12.78 1.85
CA ILE A 146 -10.97 14.23 2.12
C ILE A 146 -10.12 14.97 1.10
#